data_AF-A0A0F7S9N4-F1
#
_entry.id   AF-A0A0F7S9N4-F1
#
_cell.length_a   1.000
_cell.length_b   1.000
_cell.length_c   1.000
_cell.angle_alpha   90.00
_cell.angle_beta   90.00
_cell.angle_gamma   90.00
#
_symmetry.space_group_name_H-M   'P 1'
#
loop_
_entity.id
_entity.type
_entity.pdbx_description
1 polymer ?
#
loop_
_entity_poly.entity_id
_entity_poly.type
_entity_poly.pdbx_seq_one_letter_code
_entity_poly.pdbx_strand_id
1 'polypeptide(L)'
;MPSTAASAAHRPRTLTERPLDVLYLAYFTIHLFASLAIDAQLTYPPSSQRLFPEPLRKVLQDYLTTSSDPFLLAAERGSSDHVWFRVLLVSETVFQIPCF
;
A
#
# COMPACT_ATOMS: atom_id res chain seq x y z
N MET A 1 -39.69 7.84 45.12
CA MET A 1 -39.14 8.88 44.23
C MET A 1 -38.04 8.24 43.38
N PRO A 2 -38.29 7.80 42.14
CA PRO A 2 -37.24 7.25 41.29
C PRO A 2 -36.46 8.39 40.63
N SER A 3 -35.14 8.41 40.85
CA SER A 3 -34.22 9.34 40.21
C SER A 3 -33.97 8.87 38.77
N THR A 4 -34.49 9.60 37.79
CA THR A 4 -34.18 9.41 36.37
C THR A 4 -32.81 10.00 36.08
N ALA A 5 -31.76 9.22 36.27
CA ALA A 5 -30.45 9.53 35.70
C ALA A 5 -30.54 9.36 34.18
N ALA A 6 -30.70 10.47 33.46
CA ALA A 6 -30.64 10.47 32.01
C ALA A 6 -29.25 9.96 31.59
N SER A 7 -29.22 8.80 30.93
CA SER A 7 -28.01 8.27 30.31
C SER A 7 -27.51 9.28 29.29
N ALA A 8 -26.39 9.94 29.57
CA ALA A 8 -25.75 10.86 28.63
C ALA A 8 -25.43 10.08 27.34
N ALA A 9 -26.07 10.45 26.23
CA ALA A 9 -25.84 9.82 24.94
C ALA A 9 -24.37 10.01 24.53
N HIS A 10 -23.65 8.92 24.30
CA HIS A 10 -22.26 8.98 23.84
C HIS A 10 -22.24 9.52 22.41
N ARG A 11 -21.75 10.75 22.20
CA ARG A 11 -21.57 11.31 20.86
C ARG A 11 -20.45 10.54 20.14
N PRO A 12 -20.67 10.01 18.93
CA PRO A 12 -19.60 9.41 18.16
C PRO A 12 -18.53 10.47 17.85
N ARG A 13 -17.27 10.14 18.16
CA ARG A 13 -16.12 10.98 17.81
C ARG A 13 -15.96 11.06 16.29
N THR A 14 -15.56 12.22 15.82
CA THR A 14 -15.16 12.47 14.42
C THR A 14 -13.75 11.95 14.16
N LEU A 15 -13.37 11.83 12.88
CA LEU A 15 -12.07 11.28 12.49
C LEU A 15 -10.89 12.08 13.08
N THR A 16 -10.98 13.41 13.09
CA THR A 16 -9.91 14.30 13.60
C THR A 16 -9.77 14.26 15.12
N GLU A 17 -10.77 13.77 15.85
CA GLU A 17 -10.72 13.56 17.30
C GLU A 17 -10.06 12.22 17.68
N ARG A 18 -9.66 11.41 16.70
CA ARG A 18 -9.02 10.10 16.85
C ARG A 18 -7.66 10.10 16.13
N PRO A 19 -6.59 10.62 16.76
CA PRO A 19 -5.31 10.82 16.08
C PRO A 19 -4.67 9.53 15.55
N LEU A 20 -4.90 8.38 16.22
CA LEU A 20 -4.45 7.09 15.72
C LEU A 20 -5.18 6.68 14.43
N ASP A 21 -6.49 6.93 14.33
CA ASP A 21 -7.25 6.65 13.10
C ASP A 21 -6.74 7.50 11.93
N VAL A 22 -6.41 8.77 12.19
CA VAL A 22 -5.82 9.65 11.17
C VAL A 22 -4.46 9.11 10.73
N LEU A 23 -3.62 8.69 11.67
CA LEU A 23 -2.31 8.09 11.37
C LEU A 23 -2.46 6.82 10.54
N TYR A 24 -3.36 5.91 10.93
CA TYR A 24 -3.63 4.69 10.19
C TYR A 24 -4.17 4.99 8.79
N LEU A 25 -5.14 5.89 8.66
CA LEU A 25 -5.67 6.28 7.36
C LEU A 25 -4.59 6.85 6.45
N ALA A 26 -3.72 7.74 6.98
CA ALA A 26 -2.63 8.32 6.22
C ALA A 26 -1.61 7.25 5.79
N TYR A 27 -1.16 6.42 6.74
CA TYR A 27 -0.23 5.32 6.47
C TYR A 27 -0.80 4.37 5.40
N PHE A 28 -2.02 3.91 5.59
CA PHE A 28 -2.66 2.96 4.68
C PHE A 28 -2.92 3.55 3.30
N THR A 29 -3.30 4.83 3.22
CA THR A 29 -3.48 5.52 1.95
C THR A 29 -2.16 5.61 1.18
N ILE A 30 -1.10 6.12 1.83
CA ILE A 30 0.23 6.27 1.21
C ILE A 30 0.77 4.90 0.79
N HIS A 31 0.65 3.90 1.66
CA HIS A 31 1.15 2.56 1.39
C HIS A 31 0.39 1.91 0.24
N LEU A 32 -0.94 1.98 0.20
CA LEU A 32 -1.72 1.46 -0.93
C LEU A 32 -1.31 2.09 -2.26
N PHE A 33 -1.08 3.41 -2.29
CA PHE A 33 -0.58 4.07 -3.50
C PHE A 33 0.81 3.56 -3.89
N ALA A 34 1.72 3.38 -2.94
CA ALA A 34 3.04 2.81 -3.22
C ALA A 34 2.95 1.37 -3.75
N SER A 35 2.15 0.51 -3.12
CA SER A 35 1.97 -0.88 -3.53
C SER A 35 1.35 -0.99 -4.94
N LEU A 36 0.40 -0.12 -5.29
CA LEU A 36 -0.13 -0.07 -6.66
C LEU A 36 0.87 0.49 -7.67
N ALA A 37 1.62 1.53 -7.28
CA ALA A 37 2.54 2.23 -8.17
C ALA A 37 3.89 1.53 -8.37
N ILE A 38 4.30 0.63 -7.49
CA ILE A 38 5.61 -0.02 -7.55
C ILE A 38 5.45 -1.53 -7.46
N ASP A 39 4.95 -2.03 -6.32
CA ASP A 39 5.05 -3.46 -5.96
C ASP A 39 4.20 -4.37 -6.86
N ALA A 40 2.98 -3.93 -7.18
CA ALA A 40 2.11 -4.61 -8.13
C ALA A 40 2.73 -4.69 -9.52
N GLN A 41 3.35 -3.60 -10.01
CA GLN A 41 3.96 -3.59 -11.34
C GLN A 41 5.12 -4.58 -11.44
N LEU A 42 5.93 -4.73 -10.39
CA LEU A 42 7.06 -5.67 -10.36
C LEU A 42 6.63 -7.15 -10.19
N THR A 43 5.38 -7.39 -9.79
CA THR A 43 4.82 -8.74 -9.66
C THR A 43 4.24 -9.26 -10.98
N TYR A 44 3.77 -8.37 -11.86
CA TYR A 44 3.13 -8.75 -13.11
C TYR A 44 4.14 -9.12 -14.21
N PRO A 45 3.83 -10.13 -15.05
CA PRO A 45 4.72 -10.51 -16.13
C PRO A 45 4.88 -9.38 -17.16
N PRO A 46 6.04 -9.29 -17.86
CA PRO A 46 6.32 -8.21 -18.81
C PRO A 46 5.25 -8.02 -19.90
N SER A 47 4.62 -9.11 -20.34
CA SER A 47 3.53 -9.10 -21.33
C SER A 47 2.28 -8.35 -20.86
N SER A 48 2.07 -8.25 -19.54
CA SER A 48 0.88 -7.65 -18.92
C SER A 48 1.11 -6.22 -18.44
N GLN A 49 2.31 -5.66 -18.64
CA GLN A 49 2.64 -4.28 -18.20
C GLN A 49 1.74 -3.22 -18.84
N ARG A 50 1.12 -3.53 -20.00
CA ARG A 50 0.16 -2.64 -20.67
C ARG A 50 -1.13 -2.41 -19.87
N LEU A 51 -1.40 -3.25 -18.85
CA LEU A 51 -2.53 -3.05 -17.93
C LEU A 51 -2.34 -1.82 -17.04
N PHE A 52 -1.09 -1.38 -16.84
CA PHE A 52 -0.78 -0.19 -16.05
C PHE A 52 -0.76 1.07 -16.95
N PRO A 53 -1.46 2.15 -16.53
CA PRO A 53 -1.39 3.43 -17.21
C PRO A 53 0.05 3.91 -17.38
N GLU A 54 0.34 4.62 -18.48
CA GLU A 54 1.68 5.14 -18.75
C GLU A 54 2.29 5.97 -17.61
N PRO A 55 1.54 6.89 -16.96
CA PRO A 55 2.10 7.65 -15.84
C PRO A 55 2.61 6.75 -14.70
N LEU A 56 1.90 5.64 -14.43
CA LEU A 56 2.26 4.73 -13.35
C LEU A 56 3.53 3.93 -13.70
N ARG A 57 3.64 3.48 -14.95
CA ARG A 57 4.87 2.84 -15.45
C ARG A 57 6.07 3.78 -15.37
N LYS A 58 5.85 5.07 -15.67
CA LYS A 58 6.89 6.08 -15.54
C LYS A 58 7.32 6.27 -14.08
N VAL A 59 6.38 6.30 -13.14
CA VAL A 59 6.69 6.37 -11.69
C VAL A 59 7.62 5.22 -11.28
N LEU A 60 7.36 3.98 -11.72
CA LEU A 60 8.25 2.86 -11.43
C LEU A 60 9.65 3.07 -12.02
N GLN A 61 9.74 3.46 -13.29
CA GLN A 61 11.04 3.70 -13.94
C GLN A 61 11.83 4.82 -13.25
N ASP A 62 11.17 5.94 -12.94
CA ASP A 62 11.77 7.06 -12.23
C ASP A 62 12.22 6.61 -10.83
N TYR A 63 11.42 5.80 -10.13
CA TYR A 63 11.78 5.28 -8.81
C TYR A 63 12.99 4.34 -8.85
N LEU A 64 13.00 3.35 -9.76
CA LEU A 64 14.12 2.41 -9.88
C LEU A 64 15.43 3.12 -10.23
N THR A 65 15.38 4.13 -11.09
CA THR A 65 16.56 4.90 -11.49
C THR A 65 17.06 5.82 -10.39
N THR A 66 16.15 6.51 -9.68
CA THR A 66 16.53 7.49 -8.65
C THR A 66 16.90 6.85 -7.30
N SER A 67 16.18 5.82 -6.87
CA SER A 67 16.46 5.13 -5.59
C SER A 67 17.66 4.20 -5.68
N SER A 68 17.88 3.58 -6.83
CA SER A 68 18.85 2.48 -7.00
C SER A 68 18.69 1.36 -5.95
N ASP A 69 17.46 1.08 -5.54
CA ASP A 69 17.16 0.06 -4.53
C ASP A 69 17.58 -1.34 -5.03
N PRO A 70 18.50 -2.04 -4.35
CA PRO A 70 19.01 -3.32 -4.81
C PRO A 70 17.95 -4.44 -4.82
N PHE A 71 16.94 -4.38 -3.95
CA PHE A 71 15.86 -5.37 -3.88
C PHE A 71 14.89 -5.21 -5.03
N LEU A 72 14.43 -3.99 -5.30
CA LEU A 72 13.51 -3.71 -6.39
C LEU A 72 14.17 -3.89 -7.76
N LEU A 73 15.44 -3.50 -7.90
CA LEU A 73 16.23 -3.76 -9.09
C LEU A 73 16.45 -5.27 -9.33
N ALA A 74 16.67 -6.07 -8.27
CA ALA A 74 16.75 -7.52 -8.39
C ALA A 74 15.40 -8.14 -8.80
N ALA A 75 14.29 -7.62 -8.26
CA ALA A 75 12.93 -8.06 -8.62
C ALA A 75 12.60 -7.73 -10.09
N GLU A 76 12.92 -6.52 -10.56
CA GLU A 76 12.69 -6.07 -11.94
C GLU A 76 13.42 -6.96 -12.97
N ARG A 77 14.69 -7.32 -12.68
CA ARG A 77 15.47 -8.23 -13.54
C ARG A 77 15.01 -9.69 -13.48
N GLY A 78 14.10 -10.04 -12.57
CA GLY A 78 13.75 -11.43 -12.30
C GLY A 78 14.91 -12.26 -11.75
N SER A 79 15.84 -11.64 -11.01
CA SER A 79 16.99 -12.33 -10.42
C SER A 79 16.55 -13.40 -9.40
N SER A 80 17.40 -14.41 -9.22
CA SER A 80 17.31 -15.34 -8.08
C SER A 80 17.81 -14.72 -6.77
N ASP A 81 18.38 -13.53 -6.81
CA ASP A 81 18.77 -12.80 -5.60
C ASP A 81 17.53 -12.33 -4.86
N HIS A 82 17.57 -12.39 -3.52
CA HIS A 82 16.50 -11.90 -2.65
C HIS A 82 15.11 -12.48 -2.98
N VAL A 83 15.01 -13.78 -3.32
CA VAL A 83 13.71 -14.43 -3.60
C VAL A 83 12.66 -14.17 -2.51
N TRP A 84 13.07 -14.14 -1.25
CA TRP A 84 12.19 -13.80 -0.13
C TRP A 84 11.50 -12.44 -0.30
N PHE A 85 12.19 -11.44 -0.85
CA PHE A 85 11.64 -10.13 -1.11
C PHE A 85 10.61 -10.17 -2.24
N ARG A 86 10.88 -10.93 -3.31
CA ARG A 86 9.90 -11.14 -4.39
C ARG A 86 8.63 -11.84 -3.87
N VAL A 87 8.76 -12.76 -2.91
CA VAL A 87 7.60 -13.37 -2.24
C VAL A 87 6.81 -12.32 -1.46
N LEU A 88 7.45 -11.34 -0.83
CA LEU A 88 6.76 -10.22 -0.18
C LEU A 88 5.99 -9.37 -1.19
N LEU A 89 6.61 -8.96 -2.31
CA LEU A 89 5.92 -8.19 -3.37
C LEU A 89 4.68 -8.91 -3.91
N VAL A 90 4.80 -10.23 -4.13
CA VAL A 90 3.67 -11.08 -4.52
C VAL A 90 2.59 -11.10 -3.44
N SER A 91 3.01 -11.23 -2.17
CA SER A 91 2.08 -11.25 -1.03
C SER A 91 1.35 -9.91 -0.89
N GLU A 92 2.04 -8.79 -1.09
CA GLU A 92 1.41 -7.47 -1.10
C GLU A 92 0.34 -7.40 -2.20
N THR A 93 0.71 -7.79 -3.41
CA THR A 93 -0.17 -7.70 -4.59
C THR A 93 -1.41 -8.59 -4.46
N VAL A 94 -1.24 -9.82 -3.96
CA VAL A 94 -2.30 -10.85 -3.94
C VAL A 94 -3.15 -10.80 -2.68
N PHE A 95 -2.58 -10.40 -1.54
CA PHE A 95 -3.30 -10.40 -0.25
C PHE A 95 -3.47 -9.01 0.34
N GLN A 96 -2.43 -8.20 0.37
CA GLN A 96 -2.50 -6.91 1.07
C GLN A 96 -3.37 -5.90 0.33
N ILE A 97 -3.16 -5.69 -0.97
CA ILE A 97 -3.95 -4.77 -1.80
C ILE A 97 -5.45 -5.09 -1.75
N PRO A 98 -5.89 -6.36 -1.88
CA PRO A 98 -7.33 -6.68 -1.74
C PRO A 98 -7.91 -6.54 -0.34
N CYS A 99 -7.08 -6.50 0.71
CA CYS A 99 -7.53 -6.37 2.10
C CYS A 99 -7.53 -4.93 2.62
N PHE A 100 -6.94 -3.99 1.88
CA PHE A 100 -7.00 -2.55 2.15
C PHE A 100 -8.44 -2.01 2.03
#